data_AF-A0A831W720-F1
#
_entry.id   AF-A0A831W720-F1
#
_cell.length_a   1.000
_cell.length_b   1.000
_cell.length_c   1.000
_cell.angle_alpha   90.00
_cell.angle_beta   90.00
_cell.angle_gamma   90.00
#
_symmetry.space_group_name_H-M   'P 1'
#
loop_
_entity.id
_entity.type
_entity.pdbx_description
1 polymer ?
#
loop_
_entity_poly.entity_id
_entity_poly.type
_entity_poly.pdbx_seq_one_letter_code
_entity_poly.pdbx_strand_id
1 'polypeptide(L)'
;MFKALFGDVSNGRLARLPYLGYALLITVIMFGVMFGVVALMSMTEQIMNGNLQQIQVTLTEKLGLPFMLFMVVFMLALAFASMNIAAKRIRDMGLWGWTTLLILAVIGGVVGTLFPGEMTMIDGVGQMTPSMASSALQTIVFLCLLLIPSNSFGNRGQR
;
A
#
# COMPACT_ATOMS: atom_id res chain seq x y z
N MET A 1 17.39 5.77 3.76
CA MET A 1 16.00 5.26 3.67
C MET A 1 15.07 6.22 2.93
N PHE A 2 14.97 7.49 3.32
CA PHE A 2 14.07 8.45 2.67
C PHE A 2 14.30 8.60 1.15
N LYS A 3 15.56 8.66 0.71
CA LYS A 3 15.91 8.67 -0.73
C LYS A 3 15.49 7.39 -1.47
N ALA A 4 15.47 6.24 -0.79
CA ALA A 4 15.00 4.98 -1.37
C ALA A 4 13.46 4.94 -1.48
N LEU A 5 12.73 5.54 -0.54
CA LEU A 5 11.26 5.57 -0.53
C LEU A 5 10.68 6.69 -1.41
N PHE A 6 11.26 7.90 -1.36
CA PHE A 6 10.71 9.09 -2.01
C PHE A 6 11.61 9.68 -3.10
N GLY A 7 12.92 9.40 -3.07
CA GLY A 7 13.89 9.89 -4.05
C GLY A 7 14.07 8.97 -5.25
N ASP A 8 15.03 9.29 -6.12
CA ASP A 8 15.48 8.49 -7.28
C ASP A 8 14.34 7.92 -8.15
N VAL A 9 13.29 8.71 -8.35
CA VAL A 9 12.04 8.32 -9.01
C VAL A 9 12.28 7.85 -10.45
N SER A 10 13.14 8.55 -11.20
CA SER A 10 13.40 8.25 -12.62
C SER A 10 14.51 7.21 -12.85
N ASN A 11 15.63 7.29 -12.11
CA ASN A 11 16.84 6.50 -12.38
C ASN A 11 17.26 5.49 -11.29
N GLY A 12 16.63 5.52 -10.10
CA GLY A 12 16.94 4.57 -9.03
C GLY A 12 16.70 3.09 -9.37
N ARG A 13 17.60 2.22 -8.95
CA ARG A 13 17.43 0.75 -9.01
C ARG A 13 17.46 0.18 -7.60
N LEU A 14 16.73 -0.91 -7.40
CA LEU A 14 16.64 -1.55 -6.09
C LEU A 14 16.84 -3.05 -6.25
N ALA A 15 17.88 -3.58 -5.61
CA ALA A 15 18.14 -5.01 -5.58
C ALA A 15 17.07 -5.74 -4.74
N ARG A 16 17.00 -7.07 -4.87
CA ARG A 16 15.96 -7.92 -4.25
C ARG A 16 15.85 -7.79 -2.73
N LEU A 17 16.99 -7.91 -2.03
CA LEU A 17 17.00 -7.91 -0.57
C LEU A 17 16.63 -6.53 0.02
N PRO A 18 17.17 -5.40 -0.48
CA PRO A 18 16.67 -4.08 -0.12
C PRO A 18 15.19 -3.87 -0.44
N TYR A 19 14.71 -4.37 -1.59
CA TYR A 19 13.28 -4.30 -1.94
C TYR A 19 12.41 -5.00 -0.88
N LEU A 20 12.76 -6.23 -0.50
CA LEU A 20 12.03 -6.97 0.55
C LEU A 20 12.04 -6.20 1.87
N GLY A 21 13.19 -5.67 2.28
CA GLY A 21 13.33 -4.88 3.51
C GLY A 21 12.45 -3.63 3.52
N TYR A 22 12.41 -2.88 2.43
CA TYR A 22 11.54 -1.69 2.32
C TYR A 22 10.06 -2.04 2.21
N ALA A 23 9.70 -3.11 1.49
CA ALA A 23 8.33 -3.59 1.43
C ALA A 23 7.82 -4.01 2.83
N LEU A 24 8.63 -4.79 3.55
CA LEU A 24 8.32 -5.20 4.93
C LEU A 24 8.23 -3.99 5.87
N LEU A 25 9.14 -3.02 5.75
CA LEU A 25 9.07 -1.78 6.54
C LEU A 25 7.76 -1.03 6.31
N ILE A 26 7.32 -0.86 5.06
CA ILE A 26 6.05 -0.21 4.73
C ILE A 26 4.87 -0.99 5.34
N THR A 27 4.88 -2.33 5.24
CA THR A 27 3.86 -3.19 5.84
C THR A 27 3.82 -3.04 7.37
N VAL A 28 4.97 -3.03 8.04
CA VAL A 28 5.05 -2.84 9.49
C VAL A 28 4.55 -1.46 9.90
N ILE A 29 4.90 -0.40 9.16
CA ILE A 29 4.37 0.95 9.40
C ILE A 29 2.85 0.96 9.24
N MET A 30 2.32 0.32 8.20
CA MET A 30 0.88 0.25 7.95
C MET A 30 0.13 -0.47 9.09
N PHE A 31 0.63 -1.63 9.53
CA PHE A 31 0.09 -2.32 10.70
C PHE A 31 0.20 -1.49 11.97
N GLY A 32 1.34 -0.83 12.19
CA GLY A 32 1.56 0.04 13.35
C GLY A 32 0.54 1.17 13.41
N VAL A 33 0.22 1.79 12.27
CA VAL A 33 -0.83 2.81 12.19
C VAL A 33 -2.21 2.20 12.43
N MET A 34 -2.55 1.06 11.82
CA MET A 34 -3.84 0.40 12.05
C MET A 34 -4.05 0.06 13.53
N PHE A 35 -3.07 -0.60 14.16
CA PHE A 35 -3.13 -0.90 15.60
C PHE A 35 -3.15 0.35 16.45
N GLY A 36 -2.41 1.39 16.06
CA GLY A 36 -2.44 2.69 16.74
C GLY A 36 -3.83 3.32 16.74
N VAL A 37 -4.52 3.32 15.61
CA VAL A 37 -5.90 3.84 15.51
C VAL A 37 -6.86 3.01 16.35
N VAL A 38 -6.80 1.68 16.27
CA VAL A 38 -7.64 0.79 17.09
C VAL A 38 -7.39 1.01 18.58
N ALA A 39 -6.12 1.08 19.00
CA ALA A 39 -5.76 1.31 20.39
C ALA A 39 -6.25 2.67 20.90
N LEU A 40 -6.12 3.74 20.09
CA LEU A 40 -6.65 5.06 20.43
C LEU A 40 -8.17 5.02 20.65
N MET A 41 -8.91 4.34 19.77
CA MET A 41 -10.35 4.14 19.92
C MET A 41 -10.68 3.37 21.22
N SER A 42 -10.02 2.24 21.46
CA SER A 42 -10.24 1.44 22.66
C SER A 42 -9.89 2.18 23.97
N MET A 43 -8.86 3.01 23.98
CA MET A 43 -8.52 3.85 25.14
C MET A 43 -9.60 4.91 25.38
N THR A 44 -10.13 5.53 24.33
CA THR A 44 -11.23 6.49 24.47
C THR A 44 -12.52 5.84 24.97
N GLU A 45 -12.78 4.57 24.61
CA GLU A 45 -13.92 3.78 25.10
C GLU A 45 -13.89 3.54 26.60
N GLN A 46 -12.71 3.18 27.14
CA GLN A 46 -12.55 2.94 28.57
C GLN A 46 -12.68 4.22 29.39
N ILE A 47 -12.20 5.36 28.88
CA ILE A 47 -12.22 6.65 29.59
C ILE A 47 -13.65 7.23 29.64
N MET A 48 -14.46 7.00 28.61
CA MET A 48 -15.82 7.58 28.49
C MET A 48 -16.93 6.64 28.96
N ASN A 49 -16.64 5.72 29.89
CA ASN A 49 -17.61 4.78 30.49
C ASN A 49 -18.44 3.98 29.45
N GLY A 50 -17.86 3.68 28.28
CA GLY A 50 -18.53 2.87 27.25
C GLY A 50 -19.65 3.57 26.46
N ASN A 51 -19.84 4.88 26.58
CA ASN A 51 -20.85 5.60 25.77
C ASN A 51 -20.33 5.91 24.36
N LEU A 52 -20.28 4.89 23.50
CA LEU A 52 -19.78 4.94 22.11
C LEU A 52 -20.29 6.14 21.30
N GLN A 53 -21.53 6.58 21.56
CA GLN A 53 -22.15 7.71 20.85
C GLN A 53 -21.51 9.05 21.22
N GLN A 54 -21.20 9.28 22.50
CA GLN A 54 -20.49 10.49 22.93
C GLN A 54 -19.03 10.53 22.44
N ILE A 55 -18.40 9.36 22.36
CA ILE A 55 -17.03 9.19 21.84
C ILE A 55 -16.97 9.62 20.38
N GLN A 56 -17.87 9.08 19.55
CA GLN A 56 -17.91 9.36 18.13
C GLN A 56 -18.16 10.85 17.86
N VAL A 57 -19.08 11.49 18.59
CA VAL A 57 -19.34 12.93 18.47
C VAL A 57 -18.11 13.75 18.86
N THR A 58 -17.50 13.45 20.00
CA THR A 58 -16.33 14.21 20.51
C THR A 58 -15.10 14.05 19.63
N LEU A 59 -14.83 12.84 19.12
CA LEU A 59 -13.74 12.58 18.18
C LEU A 59 -14.00 13.26 16.82
N THR A 60 -15.23 13.22 16.32
CA THR A 60 -15.57 13.85 15.05
C THR A 60 -15.44 15.38 15.14
N GLU A 61 -15.87 15.99 16.24
CA GLU A 61 -15.78 17.44 16.46
C GLU A 61 -14.35 17.94 16.63
N LYS A 62 -13.51 17.23 17.39
CA LYS A 62 -12.15 17.71 17.72
C LYS A 62 -11.06 17.22 16.77
N LEU A 63 -11.21 16.00 16.26
CA LEU A 63 -10.20 15.33 15.45
C LEU A 63 -10.67 15.05 14.03
N GLY A 64 -11.98 15.02 13.74
CA GLY A 64 -12.53 14.51 12.49
C GLY A 64 -11.83 15.00 11.22
N LEU A 65 -11.90 16.30 10.93
CA LEU A 65 -11.29 16.87 9.73
C LEU A 65 -9.74 16.79 9.71
N PRO A 66 -9.01 17.28 10.74
CA PRO A 66 -7.55 17.27 10.70
C PRO A 66 -6.97 15.86 10.69
N PHE A 67 -7.57 14.92 11.43
CA PHE A 67 -7.16 13.51 11.44
C PHE A 67 -7.43 12.85 10.08
N MET A 68 -8.60 13.09 9.48
CA MET A 68 -8.92 12.56 8.15
C MET A 68 -7.92 13.06 7.11
N LEU A 69 -7.63 14.37 7.09
CA LEU A 69 -6.69 14.95 6.14
C LEU A 69 -5.27 14.40 6.34
N PHE A 70 -4.83 14.28 7.60
CA PHE A 70 -3.57 13.62 7.93
C PHE A 70 -3.52 12.18 7.42
N MET A 71 -4.56 11.39 7.68
CA MET A 71 -4.63 9.98 7.27
C MET A 71 -4.62 9.84 5.74
N VAL A 72 -5.34 10.70 5.02
CA VAL A 72 -5.33 10.69 3.54
C VAL A 72 -3.93 10.99 3.00
N VAL A 73 -3.29 12.05 3.48
CA VAL A 73 -1.93 12.43 3.05
C VAL A 73 -0.93 11.33 3.40
N PHE A 74 -1.05 10.75 4.59
CA PHE A 74 -0.20 9.66 5.05
C PHE A 74 -0.36 8.40 4.18
N MET A 75 -1.60 8.01 3.87
CA MET A 75 -1.87 6.87 2.98
C MET A 75 -1.36 7.11 1.56
N LEU A 76 -1.51 8.32 1.02
CA LEU A 76 -0.95 8.68 -0.28
C LEU A 76 0.58 8.62 -0.28
N ALA A 77 1.23 9.07 0.81
CA ALA A 77 2.68 8.98 0.95
C ALA A 77 3.17 7.52 0.99
N LEU A 78 2.46 6.63 1.70
CA LEU A 78 2.77 5.20 1.74
C LEU A 78 2.52 4.52 0.38
N ALA A 79 1.41 4.85 -0.29
CA ALA A 79 1.12 4.35 -1.62
C ALA A 79 2.18 4.78 -2.64
N PHE A 80 2.60 6.05 -2.60
CA PHE A 80 3.68 6.54 -3.43
C PHE A 80 5.00 5.83 -3.13
N ALA A 81 5.34 5.64 -1.84
CA ALA A 81 6.54 4.92 -1.44
C ALA A 81 6.54 3.47 -1.95
N SER A 82 5.40 2.77 -1.84
CA SER A 82 5.27 1.38 -2.31
C SER A 82 5.40 1.28 -3.84
N MET A 83 4.75 2.18 -4.57
CA MET A 83 4.86 2.26 -6.04
C MET A 83 6.29 2.61 -6.48
N ASN A 84 6.96 3.54 -5.79
CA ASN A 84 8.32 3.96 -6.14
C ASN A 84 9.32 2.81 -5.96
N ILE A 85 9.26 2.05 -4.85
CA ILE A 85 10.17 0.91 -4.65
C ILE A 85 9.89 -0.22 -5.66
N ALA A 86 8.62 -0.45 -6.03
CA ALA A 86 8.24 -1.40 -7.06
C ALA A 86 8.79 -0.96 -8.44
N ALA A 87 8.62 0.31 -8.82
CA ALA A 87 9.16 0.86 -10.06
C ALA A 87 10.70 0.77 -10.12
N LYS A 88 11.39 0.97 -8.99
CA LYS A 88 12.85 0.77 -8.89
C LYS A 88 13.26 -0.69 -9.06
N ARG A 89 12.48 -1.61 -8.49
CA ARG A 89 12.71 -3.06 -8.63
C ARG A 89 12.49 -3.52 -10.08
N ILE A 90 11.41 -3.07 -10.72
CA ILE A 90 11.11 -3.34 -12.13
C ILE A 90 12.26 -2.85 -13.03
N ARG A 91 12.80 -1.64 -12.77
CA ARG A 91 13.98 -1.14 -13.49
C ARG A 91 15.22 -1.98 -13.29
N ASP A 92 15.41 -2.51 -12.09
CA ASP A 92 16.52 -3.42 -11.80
C ASP A 92 16.40 -4.76 -12.53
N MET A 93 15.19 -5.17 -12.95
CA MET A 93 14.97 -6.33 -13.81
C MET A 93 15.31 -6.07 -15.29
N GLY A 94 15.51 -4.81 -15.67
CA GLY A 94 15.76 -4.38 -17.04
C GLY A 94 14.53 -3.88 -17.80
N LEU A 95 13.38 -3.77 -17.12
CA LEU A 95 12.13 -3.25 -17.70
C LEU A 95 11.99 -1.73 -17.49
N TRP A 96 11.11 -1.09 -18.25
CA TRP A 96 10.75 0.31 -18.01
C TRP A 96 9.86 0.44 -16.78
N GLY A 97 10.42 0.97 -15.68
CA GLY A 97 9.83 0.96 -14.34
C GLY A 97 8.37 1.42 -14.26
N TRP A 98 8.13 2.69 -14.57
CA TRP A 98 6.82 3.31 -14.40
C TRP A 98 5.79 2.83 -15.42
N THR A 99 6.21 2.51 -16.65
CA THR A 99 5.28 2.02 -17.67
C THR A 99 4.82 0.60 -17.37
N THR A 100 5.73 -0.30 -16.97
CA THR A 100 5.34 -1.65 -16.53
C THR A 100 4.47 -1.59 -15.28
N LEU A 101 4.78 -0.71 -14.32
CA LEU A 101 3.94 -0.52 -13.14
C LEU A 101 2.53 -0.03 -13.51
N LEU A 102 2.42 0.91 -14.46
CA LEU A 102 1.12 1.38 -14.97
C LEU A 102 0.34 0.27 -15.67
N ILE A 103 1.01 -0.55 -16.50
CA ILE A 103 0.37 -1.71 -17.15
C ILE A 103 -0.15 -2.69 -16.09
N LEU A 104 0.65 -3.01 -15.08
CA LEU A 104 0.23 -3.88 -13.98
C LEU A 104 -0.95 -3.29 -13.19
N ALA A 105 -0.96 -1.97 -12.97
CA ALA A 105 -2.06 -1.28 -12.30
C ALA A 105 -3.36 -1.34 -13.14
N VAL A 106 -3.26 -1.14 -14.46
CA VAL A 106 -4.41 -1.28 -15.38
C VAL A 106 -4.94 -2.71 -15.39
N ILE A 107 -4.06 -3.71 -15.48
CA ILE A 107 -4.47 -5.12 -15.42
C ILE A 107 -5.15 -5.42 -14.08
N GLY A 108 -4.58 -4.96 -12.96
CA GLY A 108 -5.18 -5.11 -11.64
C GLY A 108 -6.56 -4.46 -11.53
N GLY A 109 -6.72 -3.25 -12.09
CA GLY A 109 -8.01 -2.56 -12.17
C GLY A 109 -9.03 -3.32 -13.00
N VAL A 110 -8.64 -3.81 -14.18
CA VAL A 110 -9.51 -4.63 -15.05
C VAL A 110 -9.93 -5.91 -14.33
N VAL A 111 -9.00 -6.63 -13.71
CA VAL A 111 -9.31 -7.83 -12.91
C VAL A 111 -10.26 -7.50 -11.76
N GLY A 112 -10.06 -6.37 -11.07
CA GLY A 112 -10.98 -5.91 -10.02
C GLY A 112 -12.39 -5.61 -10.51
N THR A 113 -12.55 -5.11 -11.74
CA THR A 113 -13.87 -4.86 -12.36
C THR A 113 -14.55 -6.13 -12.86
N LEU A 114 -13.78 -7.09 -13.40
CA LEU A 114 -14.31 -8.36 -13.91
C LEU A 114 -14.64 -9.36 -12.80
N PHE A 115 -13.90 -9.28 -11.69
CA PHE A 115 -14.09 -10.11 -10.50
C PHE A 115 -14.31 -9.17 -9.32
N PRO A 116 -15.50 -8.56 -9.20
CA PRO A 116 -15.79 -7.62 -8.12
C PRO A 116 -15.71 -8.32 -6.77
N GLY A 117 -15.24 -7.56 -5.79
CA GLY A 117 -15.22 -7.96 -4.40
C GLY A 117 -16.60 -8.03 -3.77
N GLU A 118 -16.69 -8.68 -2.61
CA GLU A 118 -17.93 -8.66 -1.82
C GLU A 118 -18.00 -7.37 -1.00
N MET A 119 -19.16 -6.71 -1.03
CA MET A 119 -19.45 -5.59 -0.15
C MET A 119 -19.93 -6.15 1.20
N THR A 120 -19.13 -5.94 2.24
CA THR A 120 -19.48 -6.28 3.62
C THR A 120 -19.92 -5.02 4.35
N MET A 121 -21.04 -5.08 5.04
CA MET A 121 -21.50 -3.99 5.90
C MET A 121 -20.95 -4.21 7.31
N ILE A 122 -20.12 -3.28 7.79
CA ILE A 122 -19.61 -3.27 9.17
C ILE A 122 -20.08 -1.97 9.79
N ASP A 123 -20.98 -2.05 10.78
CA ASP A 123 -21.56 -0.90 11.49
C ASP A 123 -22.15 0.19 10.56
N GLY A 124 -22.82 -0.23 9.49
CA GLY A 124 -23.42 0.67 8.49
C GLY A 124 -22.43 1.28 7.50
N VAL A 125 -21.13 0.95 7.60
CA VAL A 125 -20.10 1.32 6.64
C VAL A 125 -19.89 0.17 5.67
N GLY A 126 -20.20 0.40 4.39
CA GLY A 126 -19.90 -0.55 3.33
C GLY A 126 -18.40 -0.63 3.07
N GLN A 127 -17.79 -1.78 3.38
CA GLN A 127 -16.41 -2.09 3.05
C GLN A 127 -16.37 -3.03 1.85
N MET A 128 -15.58 -2.68 0.85
CA MET A 128 -15.37 -3.53 -0.33
C MET A 128 -14.16 -4.43 -0.05
N THR A 129 -14.42 -5.72 0.15
CA THR A 129 -13.33 -6.69 0.31
C THR A 129 -12.75 -7.04 -1.06
N PRO A 130 -11.42 -7.02 -1.26
CA PRO A 130 -10.85 -7.39 -2.55
C PRO A 130 -11.23 -8.83 -2.91
N SER A 131 -11.63 -9.07 -4.16
CA SER A 131 -11.90 -10.44 -4.61
C SER A 131 -10.66 -11.33 -4.50
N MET A 132 -10.86 -12.64 -4.33
CA MET A 132 -9.74 -13.60 -4.29
C MET A 132 -8.86 -13.49 -5.54
N ALA A 133 -9.45 -13.21 -6.71
CA ALA A 133 -8.72 -13.01 -7.96
C ALA A 133 -7.79 -11.78 -7.90
N SER A 134 -8.28 -10.64 -7.40
CA SER A 134 -7.45 -9.43 -7.24
C SER A 134 -6.30 -9.64 -6.25
N SER A 135 -6.58 -10.31 -5.12
CA SER A 135 -5.58 -10.63 -4.08
C SER A 135 -4.53 -11.61 -4.59
N ALA A 136 -4.93 -12.62 -5.35
CA ALA A 136 -4.02 -13.57 -5.98
C ALA A 136 -3.11 -12.88 -7.00
N LEU A 137 -3.65 -11.99 -7.83
CA LEU A 137 -2.87 -11.22 -8.80
C LEU A 137 -1.81 -10.36 -8.10
N GLN A 138 -2.20 -9.64 -7.03
CA GLN A 138 -1.27 -8.83 -6.25
C GLN A 138 -0.14 -9.68 -5.66
N THR A 139 -0.47 -10.87 -5.17
CA THR A 139 0.50 -11.82 -4.61
C THR A 139 1.46 -12.34 -5.69
N ILE A 140 0.95 -12.68 -6.87
CA ILE A 140 1.77 -13.11 -8.00
C ILE A 140 2.73 -12.00 -8.42
N VAL A 141 2.23 -10.76 -8.55
CA VAL A 141 3.07 -9.60 -8.87
C VAL A 141 4.17 -9.41 -7.83
N PHE A 142 3.84 -9.51 -6.54
CA PHE A 142 4.83 -9.43 -5.47
C PHE A 142 5.89 -10.53 -5.57
N LEU A 143 5.48 -11.78 -5.81
CA LEU A 143 6.40 -12.90 -5.98
C LEU A 143 7.28 -12.72 -7.21
N CYS A 144 6.74 -12.24 -8.34
CA CYS A 144 7.53 -11.89 -9.51
C CYS A 144 8.59 -10.83 -9.16
N LEU A 145 8.21 -9.76 -8.44
CA LEU A 145 9.13 -8.70 -8.03
C LEU A 145 10.28 -9.20 -7.14
N LEU A 146 9.99 -10.18 -6.29
CA LEU A 146 10.95 -10.76 -5.35
C LEU A 146 11.87 -11.80 -6.02
N LEU A 147 11.27 -12.74 -6.76
CA LEU A 147 11.96 -13.93 -7.27
C LEU A 147 12.72 -13.67 -8.56
N ILE A 148 12.23 -12.79 -9.44
CA ILE A 148 12.89 -12.55 -10.74
C ILE A 148 14.26 -11.87 -10.53
N PRO A 149 15.32 -12.41 -11.16
CA PRO A 149 16.65 -11.82 -11.12
C PRO A 149 16.76 -10.40 -11.65
N SER A 150 17.77 -9.71 -11.13
CA SER A 150 18.23 -8.45 -11.70
C SER A 150 18.73 -8.71 -13.12
N ASN A 151 18.42 -7.79 -14.04
CA ASN A 151 18.75 -7.86 -15.46
C ASN A 151 18.23 -9.11 -16.21
N SER A 152 17.16 -9.77 -15.75
CA SER A 152 16.54 -10.87 -16.50
C SER A 152 16.01 -10.46 -17.88
N PHE A 153 15.54 -9.22 -18.01
CA PHE A 153 15.00 -8.66 -19.26
C PHE A 153 15.89 -7.55 -19.85
N GLY A 154 17.04 -7.29 -19.21
CA GLY A 154 18.01 -6.33 -19.70
C GLY A 154 18.73 -6.89 -20.92
N ASN A 155 18.65 -6.15 -22.02
CA ASN A 155 19.17 -6.53 -23.34
C ASN A 155 20.63 -7.07 -23.26
N ARG A 156 20.82 -8.38 -23.42
CA ARG A 156 22.14 -9.00 -23.69
C ARG A 156 22.48 -8.86 -25.18
N GLY A 157 22.43 -7.63 -25.69
CA GLY A 157 22.59 -7.33 -27.11
C GLY A 157 23.84 -6.53 -27.48
N GLN A 158 24.66 -6.10 -26.51
CA GLN A 158 25.93 -5.41 -26.78
C GLN A 158 26.92 -5.64 -25.64
N ARG A 159 27.70 -6.71 -25.76
CA ARG A 159 29.12 -6.81 -25.37
C ARG A 159 29.65 -8.17 -25.79
#